data_AF-A0A7Y2D5R2-F1
#
_entry.id   AF-A0A7Y2D5R2-F1
#
_cell.length_a   1.000
_cell.length_b   1.000
_cell.length_c   1.000
_cell.angle_alpha   90.00
_cell.angle_beta   90.00
_cell.angle_gamma   90.00
#
_symmetry.space_group_name_H-M   'P 1'
#
loop_
_entity.id
_entity.type
_entity.pdbx_description
1 polymer ?
#
loop_
_entity_poly.entity_id
_entity_poly.type
_entity_poly.pdbx_seq_one_letter_code
_entity_poly.pdbx_strand_id
1 'polypeptide(L)'
;MQRVYPKRINDLVKRAALRGVVSVPNANGKAASFLCGVSIAFTVRVDTESLRVEDAGFSTNGCGYVVAAAELLCDAISGTELFRLEGGAVLETRVNTELEDVPENRIHCVNLCFDALNSALEQFRKRRITTWEGDDPLVCSCFDVSESAIRKEIDTKGLRSIEEVGESVRAGTGCGSCQMTIGEILDL
;
A
#
# COMPACT_ATOMS: atom_id res chain seq x y z
N MET A 1 18.82 -30.53 13.10
CA MET A 1 17.44 -30.38 12.58
C MET A 1 17.55 -29.90 11.13
N GLN A 2 17.12 -30.72 10.18
CA GLN A 2 17.25 -30.43 8.75
C GLN A 2 16.34 -29.25 8.39
N ARG A 3 16.91 -28.21 7.78
CA ARG A 3 16.16 -27.01 7.38
C ARG A 3 15.37 -27.33 6.10
N VAL A 4 14.06 -27.12 6.13
CA VAL A 4 13.16 -27.36 4.98
C VAL A 4 13.29 -26.22 3.94
N TYR A 5 13.48 -24.99 4.41
CA TYR A 5 13.72 -23.82 3.57
C TYR A 5 15.18 -23.34 3.61
N PRO A 6 15.61 -22.45 2.70
CA PRO A 6 16.85 -21.69 2.86
C PRO A 6 16.94 -20.98 4.22
N LYS A 7 18.16 -20.62 4.63
CA LYS A 7 18.40 -19.97 5.94
C LYS A 7 17.54 -18.70 6.09
N ARG A 8 17.60 -17.80 5.10
CA ARG A 8 16.89 -16.52 5.10
C ARG A 8 15.38 -16.69 5.31
N ILE A 9 14.76 -17.57 4.54
CA ILE A 9 13.32 -17.87 4.62
C ILE A 9 12.94 -18.42 6.00
N ASN A 10 13.70 -19.37 6.56
CA ASN A 10 13.39 -19.88 7.90
C ASN A 10 13.48 -18.81 8.98
N ASP A 11 14.46 -17.91 8.89
CA ASP A 11 14.66 -16.85 9.87
C ASP A 11 13.49 -15.85 9.81
N LEU A 12 13.02 -15.51 8.60
CA LEU A 12 11.83 -14.67 8.39
C LEU A 12 10.54 -15.34 8.88
N VAL A 13 10.34 -16.64 8.59
CA VAL A 13 9.17 -17.39 9.05
C VAL A 13 9.09 -17.43 10.58
N LYS A 14 10.23 -17.59 11.27
CA LYS A 14 10.26 -17.56 12.74
C LYS A 14 9.89 -16.19 13.29
N ARG A 15 10.34 -15.12 12.65
CA ARG A 15 10.01 -13.76 13.04
C ARG A 15 8.53 -13.45 12.81
N ALA A 16 7.99 -13.90 11.68
CA ALA A 16 6.59 -13.73 11.31
C ALA A 16 5.59 -14.32 12.30
N ALA A 17 5.98 -15.38 13.03
CA ALA A 17 5.16 -15.96 14.09
C ALA A 17 4.77 -14.95 15.20
N LEU A 18 5.48 -13.82 15.30
CA LEU A 18 5.22 -12.77 16.27
C LEU A 18 4.29 -11.66 15.76
N ARG A 19 4.03 -11.57 14.45
CA ARG A 19 3.33 -10.41 13.85
C ARG A 19 1.82 -10.50 13.97
N GLY A 20 1.23 -11.66 13.66
CA GLY A 20 -0.20 -11.89 13.77
C GLY A 20 -1.07 -10.90 12.98
N VAL A 21 -2.35 -10.81 13.39
CA VAL A 21 -3.35 -9.91 12.81
C VAL A 21 -3.46 -8.66 13.69
N VAL A 22 -3.55 -7.49 13.06
CA VAL A 22 -3.73 -6.21 13.76
C VAL A 22 -5.12 -6.17 14.41
N SER A 23 -5.21 -5.75 15.67
CA SER A 23 -6.45 -5.84 16.47
C SER A 23 -7.57 -4.91 15.99
N VAL A 24 -7.23 -3.70 15.53
CA VAL A 24 -8.20 -2.69 15.04
C VAL A 24 -7.73 -2.11 13.71
N PRO A 25 -7.74 -2.91 12.62
CA PRO A 25 -7.29 -2.45 11.32
C PRO A 25 -8.34 -1.55 10.67
N ASN A 26 -7.90 -0.53 9.93
CA ASN A 26 -8.78 0.31 9.11
C ASN A 26 -8.58 0.09 7.61
N ALA A 27 -7.72 -0.86 7.23
CA ALA A 27 -7.43 -1.28 5.88
C ALA A 27 -7.25 -2.81 5.84
N ASN A 28 -7.99 -3.50 4.99
CA ASN A 28 -7.95 -4.95 4.86
C ASN A 28 -7.94 -5.36 3.39
N GLY A 29 -7.07 -6.30 3.05
CA GLY A 29 -6.92 -6.78 1.68
C GLY A 29 -6.71 -8.28 1.66
N LYS A 30 -7.20 -8.94 0.61
CA LYS A 30 -7.16 -10.39 0.48
C LYS A 30 -6.82 -10.78 -0.94
N ALA A 31 -6.04 -11.84 -1.08
CA ALA A 31 -5.81 -12.49 -2.36
C ALA A 31 -5.73 -14.00 -2.16
N ALA A 32 -6.12 -14.75 -3.19
CA ALA A 32 -6.03 -16.20 -3.20
C ALA A 32 -5.62 -16.69 -4.59
N SER A 33 -4.82 -17.75 -4.62
CA SER A 33 -4.48 -18.47 -5.85
C SER A 33 -5.13 -19.85 -5.85
N PHE A 34 -5.99 -20.08 -6.84
CA PHE A 34 -6.63 -21.38 -7.04
C PHE A 34 -5.70 -22.42 -7.67
N LEU A 35 -4.51 -22.02 -8.14
CA LEU A 35 -3.49 -22.93 -8.67
C LEU A 35 -2.88 -23.80 -7.56
N CYS A 36 -2.62 -23.19 -6.41
CA CYS A 36 -1.95 -23.84 -5.28
C CYS A 36 -2.77 -23.85 -3.98
N GLY A 37 -4.00 -23.32 -4.00
CA GLY A 37 -4.91 -23.27 -2.84
C GLY A 37 -4.47 -22.29 -1.75
N VAL A 38 -3.54 -21.38 -2.06
CA VAL A 38 -2.99 -20.44 -1.10
C VAL A 38 -3.86 -19.19 -0.99
N SER A 39 -4.01 -18.69 0.22
CA SER A 39 -4.73 -17.46 0.53
C SER A 39 -3.92 -16.64 1.52
N ILE A 40 -4.01 -15.32 1.38
CA ILE A 40 -3.39 -14.36 2.29
C ILE A 40 -4.32 -13.19 2.49
N ALA A 41 -4.36 -12.70 3.73
CA ALA A 41 -5.06 -11.48 4.11
C ALA A 41 -4.10 -10.56 4.85
N PHE A 42 -4.00 -9.31 4.41
CA PHE A 42 -3.32 -8.25 5.14
C PHE A 42 -4.33 -7.43 5.94
N THR A 43 -3.92 -7.05 7.14
CA THR A 43 -4.62 -6.12 8.03
C THR A 43 -3.67 -5.01 8.37
N VAL A 44 -4.03 -3.78 8.02
CA VAL A 44 -3.19 -2.60 8.19
C VAL A 44 -3.95 -1.55 8.98
N ARG A 45 -3.23 -0.90 9.88
CA ARG A 45 -3.69 0.26 10.65
C ARG A 45 -2.92 1.48 10.21
N VAL A 46 -3.64 2.44 9.65
CA VAL A 46 -3.09 3.71 9.18
C VAL A 46 -3.64 4.83 10.04
N ASP A 47 -2.77 5.72 10.52
CA ASP A 47 -3.18 6.97 11.15
C ASP A 47 -3.81 7.90 10.09
N THR A 48 -5.03 8.36 10.33
CA THR A 48 -5.81 9.11 9.31
C THR A 48 -5.33 10.55 9.11
N GLU A 49 -4.62 11.13 10.08
CA GLU A 49 -4.14 12.51 10.01
C GLU A 49 -2.77 12.57 9.31
N SER A 50 -1.82 11.79 9.81
CA SER A 50 -0.43 11.72 9.32
C SER A 50 -0.27 10.79 8.11
N LEU A 51 -1.23 9.91 7.85
CA LEU A 51 -1.18 8.89 6.79
C LEU A 51 -0.01 7.92 6.95
N ARG A 52 0.44 7.73 8.20
CA ARG A 52 1.48 6.79 8.57
C ARG A 52 0.87 5.44 8.88
N VAL A 53 1.48 4.37 8.38
CA VAL A 53 1.14 3.01 8.78
C VAL A 53 1.65 2.80 10.20
N GLU A 54 0.74 2.70 11.17
CA GLU A 54 1.08 2.45 12.58
C GLU A 54 1.47 0.98 12.77
N ASP A 55 0.71 0.08 12.16
CA ASP A 55 0.91 -1.36 12.28
C ASP A 55 0.40 -2.10 11.04
N ALA A 56 1.06 -3.21 10.72
CA ALA A 56 0.71 -4.08 9.63
C ALA A 56 0.94 -5.54 10.00
N GLY A 57 -0.08 -6.35 9.77
CA GLY A 57 -0.07 -7.79 10.03
C GLY A 57 -0.73 -8.57 8.91
N PHE A 58 -0.65 -9.89 9.00
CA PHE A 58 -1.18 -10.77 7.98
C PHE A 58 -1.62 -12.12 8.56
N SER A 59 -2.45 -12.82 7.79
CA SER A 59 -2.80 -14.22 8.02
C SER A 59 -2.77 -14.98 6.70
N THR A 60 -2.21 -16.19 6.69
CA THR A 60 -2.07 -17.00 5.48
C THR A 60 -2.02 -18.49 5.79
N ASN A 61 -2.49 -19.33 4.87
CA ASN A 61 -2.24 -20.78 4.85
C ASN A 61 -1.06 -21.16 3.92
N GLY A 62 -0.24 -20.18 3.53
CA GLY A 62 0.83 -20.36 2.56
C GLY A 62 2.10 -20.99 3.08
N CYS A 63 2.95 -21.37 2.13
CA CYS A 63 4.26 -21.94 2.40
C CYS A 63 5.22 -20.89 2.99
N GLY A 64 6.39 -21.32 3.45
CA GLY A 64 7.38 -20.43 4.08
C GLY A 64 7.77 -19.23 3.23
N TYR A 65 7.74 -19.32 1.89
CA TYR A 65 8.00 -18.19 1.00
C TYR A 65 6.91 -17.11 1.08
N VAL A 66 5.62 -17.49 1.19
CA VAL A 66 4.51 -16.55 1.36
C VAL A 66 4.63 -15.83 2.70
N VAL A 67 4.89 -16.60 3.77
CA VAL A 67 5.05 -16.05 5.11
C VAL A 67 6.25 -15.09 5.17
N ALA A 68 7.38 -15.46 4.56
CA ALA A 68 8.57 -14.62 4.49
C ALA A 68 8.36 -13.34 3.66
N ALA A 69 7.68 -13.44 2.51
CA ALA A 69 7.36 -12.28 1.68
C ALA A 69 6.41 -11.32 2.41
N ALA A 70 5.35 -11.84 3.03
CA ALA A 70 4.39 -11.05 3.78
C ALA A 70 5.03 -10.34 4.98
N GLU A 71 5.95 -11.02 5.66
CA GLU A 71 6.74 -10.46 6.76
C GLU A 71 7.62 -9.28 6.31
N LEU A 72 8.31 -9.41 5.17
CA LEU A 72 9.11 -8.31 4.60
C LEU A 72 8.25 -7.15 4.14
N LEU A 73 7.07 -7.44 3.58
CA LEU A 73 6.11 -6.40 3.19
C LEU A 73 5.61 -5.62 4.40
N CYS A 74 5.24 -6.31 5.48
CA CYS A 74 4.84 -5.63 6.71
C CYS A 74 5.97 -4.76 7.27
N ASP A 75 7.22 -5.21 7.25
CA ASP A 75 8.37 -4.37 7.63
C ASP A 75 8.53 -3.14 6.75
N ALA A 76 8.40 -3.33 5.43
CA ALA A 76 8.61 -2.25 4.47
C ALA A 76 7.57 -1.14 4.61
N ILE A 77 6.34 -1.49 4.98
CA ILE A 77 5.26 -0.51 5.12
C ILE A 77 5.12 0.06 6.54
N SER A 78 5.45 -0.71 7.58
CA SER A 78 5.26 -0.28 8.97
C SER A 78 6.12 0.95 9.28
N GLY A 79 5.50 1.98 9.86
CA GLY A 79 6.20 3.24 10.18
C GLY A 79 6.58 4.06 8.94
N THR A 80 6.01 3.78 7.77
CA THR A 80 6.15 4.63 6.59
C THR A 80 4.86 5.38 6.32
N GLU A 81 4.97 6.55 5.69
CA GLU A 81 3.81 7.30 5.23
C GLU A 81 3.33 6.71 3.90
N LEU A 82 2.02 6.61 3.70
CA LEU A 82 1.43 5.98 2.52
C LEU A 82 1.90 6.60 1.20
N PHE A 83 2.26 7.89 1.20
CA PHE A 83 2.76 8.57 0.01
C PHE A 83 4.25 8.29 -0.27
N ARG A 84 5.01 7.85 0.73
CA ARG A 84 6.41 7.44 0.58
C ARG A 84 6.56 5.97 0.25
N LEU A 85 5.47 5.21 0.28
CA LEU A 85 5.48 3.83 -0.19
C LEU A 85 5.91 3.85 -1.66
N GLU A 86 7.03 3.20 -1.92
CA GLU A 86 7.53 3.05 -3.27
C GLU A 86 6.46 2.34 -4.12
N GLY A 87 6.38 2.69 -5.40
CA GLY A 87 5.43 2.07 -6.31
C GLY A 87 5.56 0.54 -6.30
N GLY A 88 4.47 -0.17 -6.61
CA GLY A 88 4.39 -1.63 -6.46
C GLY A 88 5.59 -2.39 -7.06
N ALA A 89 6.10 -1.95 -8.22
CA ALA A 89 7.25 -2.56 -8.90
C ALA A 89 8.58 -2.43 -8.12
N VAL A 90 8.80 -1.31 -7.42
CA VAL A 90 10.02 -1.07 -6.65
C VAL A 90 9.98 -1.92 -5.38
N LEU A 91 8.83 -1.93 -4.69
CA LEU A 91 8.63 -2.77 -3.51
C LEU A 91 8.75 -4.26 -3.86
N GLU A 92 8.23 -4.68 -5.02
CA GLU A 92 8.36 -6.03 -5.55
C GLU A 92 9.82 -6.41 -5.79
N THR A 93 10.58 -5.52 -6.44
CA THR A 93 12.01 -5.73 -6.68
C THR A 93 12.78 -5.84 -5.36
N ARG A 94 12.49 -4.99 -4.38
CA ARG A 94 13.15 -4.99 -3.08
C ARG A 94 12.90 -6.29 -2.31
N VAL A 95 11.64 -6.72 -2.18
CA VAL A 95 11.29 -7.95 -1.46
C VAL A 95 11.87 -9.18 -2.17
N ASN A 96 11.77 -9.25 -3.50
CA ASN A 96 12.36 -10.37 -4.25
C ASN A 96 13.89 -10.44 -4.07
N THR A 97 14.56 -9.29 -4.03
CA THR A 97 16.00 -9.21 -3.75
C THR A 97 16.30 -9.69 -2.32
N GLU A 98 15.52 -9.27 -1.32
CA GLU A 98 15.74 -9.61 0.08
C GLU A 98 15.41 -11.06 0.47
N LEU A 99 14.51 -11.72 -0.29
CA LEU A 99 14.15 -13.11 -0.03
C LEU A 99 15.30 -14.06 -0.38
N GLU A 100 16.07 -13.74 -1.43
CA GLU A 100 17.14 -14.55 -2.04
C GLU A 100 16.66 -15.97 -2.44
N ASP A 101 17.15 -16.51 -3.55
CA ASP A 101 16.90 -17.90 -3.95
C ASP A 101 15.41 -18.35 -3.95
N VAL A 102 14.49 -17.48 -4.40
CA VAL A 102 13.09 -17.85 -4.60
C VAL A 102 13.00 -18.71 -5.87
N PRO A 103 12.54 -19.97 -5.79
CA PRO A 103 12.36 -20.81 -6.96
C PRO A 103 11.37 -20.17 -7.95
N GLU A 104 11.61 -20.29 -9.26
CA GLU A 104 10.74 -19.69 -10.29
C GLU A 104 9.27 -20.08 -10.12
N ASN A 105 9.01 -21.35 -9.77
CA ASN A 105 7.67 -21.86 -9.53
C ASN A 105 7.01 -21.32 -8.25
N ARG A 106 7.68 -20.46 -7.48
CA ARG A 106 7.17 -19.79 -6.26
C ARG A 106 7.05 -18.28 -6.40
N ILE A 107 7.46 -17.68 -7.51
CA ILE A 107 7.30 -16.24 -7.75
C ILE A 107 5.82 -15.84 -7.67
N HIS A 108 4.91 -16.65 -8.21
CA HIS A 108 3.47 -16.39 -8.11
C HIS A 108 2.95 -16.31 -6.66
N CYS A 109 3.54 -17.07 -5.73
CA CYS A 109 3.20 -17.01 -4.31
C CYS A 109 3.61 -15.68 -3.69
N VAL A 110 4.74 -15.12 -4.13
CA VAL A 110 5.25 -13.83 -3.66
C VAL A 110 4.39 -12.71 -4.22
N ASN A 111 4.07 -12.74 -5.52
CA ASN A 111 3.24 -11.72 -6.18
C ASN A 111 1.84 -11.64 -5.58
N LEU A 112 1.27 -12.78 -5.15
CA LEU A 112 -0.01 -12.80 -4.45
C LEU A 112 -0.01 -11.96 -3.14
N CYS A 113 1.14 -11.83 -2.48
CA CYS A 113 1.26 -10.99 -1.29
C CYS A 113 1.14 -9.49 -1.67
N PHE A 114 1.69 -9.08 -2.80
CA PHE A 114 1.54 -7.73 -3.33
C PHE A 114 0.10 -7.42 -3.70
N ASP A 115 -0.59 -8.35 -4.35
CA ASP A 115 -2.01 -8.20 -4.70
C ASP A 115 -2.87 -7.98 -3.44
N ALA A 116 -2.64 -8.77 -2.40
CA ALA A 116 -3.37 -8.64 -1.15
C ALA A 116 -3.06 -7.32 -0.41
N LEU A 117 -1.80 -6.87 -0.41
CA LEU A 117 -1.42 -5.59 0.18
C LEU A 117 -2.02 -4.41 -0.59
N ASN A 118 -1.92 -4.42 -1.92
CA ASN A 118 -2.51 -3.39 -2.77
C ASN A 118 -4.02 -3.31 -2.58
N SER A 119 -4.69 -4.46 -2.48
CA SER A 119 -6.12 -4.53 -2.14
C SER A 119 -6.44 -3.87 -0.79
N ALA A 120 -5.57 -4.04 0.21
CA ALA A 120 -5.75 -3.40 1.53
C ALA A 120 -5.65 -1.88 1.45
N LEU A 121 -4.63 -1.37 0.75
CA LEU A 121 -4.40 0.06 0.58
C LEU A 121 -5.49 0.70 -0.28
N GLU A 122 -6.00 0.00 -1.29
CA GLU A 122 -7.12 0.45 -2.11
C GLU A 122 -8.41 0.54 -1.27
N GLN A 123 -8.68 -0.46 -0.42
CA GLN A 123 -9.82 -0.42 0.49
C GLN A 123 -9.76 0.81 1.42
N PHE A 124 -8.59 1.13 1.97
CA PHE A 124 -8.39 2.31 2.80
C PHE A 124 -8.74 3.60 2.04
N ARG A 125 -8.23 3.74 0.81
CA ARG A 125 -8.51 4.90 -0.06
C ARG A 125 -9.98 5.04 -0.37
N LYS A 126 -10.65 3.95 -0.74
CA LYS A 126 -12.10 3.93 -1.00
C LYS A 126 -12.91 4.34 0.22
N ARG A 127 -12.51 3.86 1.40
CA ARG A 127 -13.17 4.22 2.66
C ARG A 127 -13.11 5.71 2.92
N ARG A 128 -11.96 6.36 2.70
CA ARG A 128 -11.82 7.82 2.86
C ARG A 128 -12.72 8.61 1.94
N ILE A 129 -12.90 8.16 0.70
CA ILE A 129 -13.85 8.79 -0.23
C ILE A 129 -15.28 8.69 0.32
N THR A 130 -15.68 7.51 0.82
CA THR A 130 -17.05 7.31 1.34
C THR A 130 -17.34 8.03 2.66
N THR A 131 -16.31 8.31 3.46
CA THR A 131 -16.43 9.02 4.74
C THR A 131 -16.10 10.51 4.63
N TRP A 132 -16.03 11.04 3.42
CA TRP A 132 -15.81 12.45 3.19
C TRP A 132 -17.05 13.25 3.59
N GLU A 133 -16.86 14.21 4.50
CA GLU A 133 -17.94 15.09 5.00
C GLU A 133 -17.86 16.51 4.42
N GLY A 134 -16.98 16.77 3.44
CA GLY A 134 -16.86 18.09 2.83
C GLY A 134 -17.97 18.38 1.83
N ASP A 135 -18.36 19.65 1.72
CA ASP A 135 -19.41 20.12 0.81
C ASP A 135 -19.01 20.03 -0.68
N ASP A 136 -17.71 19.94 -0.96
CA ASP A 136 -17.16 19.91 -2.32
C ASP A 136 -16.66 18.51 -2.72
N PRO A 137 -16.65 18.17 -4.03
CA PRO A 137 -16.11 16.90 -4.52
C PRO A 137 -14.66 16.67 -4.09
N LEU A 138 -14.39 15.49 -3.52
CA LEU A 138 -13.05 15.07 -3.16
C LEU A 138 -12.27 14.64 -4.41
N VAL A 139 -11.18 15.35 -4.72
CA VAL A 139 -10.32 15.06 -5.88
C VAL A 139 -9.16 14.16 -5.47
N CYS A 140 -8.52 14.42 -4.32
CA CYS A 140 -7.41 13.61 -3.82
C CYS A 140 -7.76 12.94 -2.48
N SER A 141 -8.08 11.64 -2.53
CA SER A 141 -8.32 10.82 -1.33
C SER A 141 -7.06 10.46 -0.54
N CYS A 142 -5.88 10.70 -1.10
CA CYS A 142 -4.63 10.54 -0.37
C CYS A 142 -4.45 11.67 0.64
N PHE A 143 -4.77 12.92 0.31
CA PHE A 143 -4.47 14.08 1.14
C PHE A 143 -5.72 14.89 1.53
N ASP A 144 -6.90 14.31 1.34
CA ASP A 144 -8.20 14.95 1.61
C ASP A 144 -8.35 16.33 0.94
N VAL A 145 -8.00 16.40 -0.35
CA VAL A 145 -8.03 17.65 -1.11
C VAL A 145 -9.26 17.67 -2.01
N SER A 146 -10.14 18.65 -1.78
CA SER A 146 -11.31 18.93 -2.62
C SER A 146 -10.95 19.66 -3.91
N GLU A 147 -11.86 19.64 -4.87
CA GLU A 147 -11.75 20.43 -6.10
C GLU A 147 -11.62 21.94 -5.80
N SER A 148 -12.42 22.45 -4.87
CA SER A 148 -12.41 23.85 -4.46
C SER A 148 -11.07 24.28 -3.88
N ALA A 149 -10.42 23.43 -3.09
CA ALA A 149 -9.09 23.68 -2.55
C ALA A 149 -8.03 23.79 -3.67
N ILE A 150 -8.10 22.92 -4.69
CA ILE A 150 -7.21 22.97 -5.85
C ILE A 150 -7.45 24.25 -6.66
N ARG A 151 -8.69 24.56 -7.02
CA ARG A 151 -9.06 25.76 -7.79
C ARG A 151 -8.61 27.04 -7.11
N LYS A 152 -8.87 27.16 -5.80
CA LYS A 152 -8.45 28.32 -5.01
C LYS A 152 -6.94 28.56 -5.08
N GLU A 153 -6.14 27.50 -5.01
CA GLU A 153 -4.68 27.61 -5.06
C GLU A 153 -4.16 27.91 -6.47
N ILE A 154 -4.79 27.34 -7.51
CA ILE A 154 -4.54 27.71 -8.91
C ILE A 154 -4.79 29.20 -9.12
N ASP A 155 -5.94 29.72 -8.70
CA ASP A 155 -6.31 31.12 -8.88
C ASP A 155 -5.41 32.07 -8.07
N THR A 156 -5.07 31.69 -6.84
CA THR A 156 -4.30 32.54 -5.91
C THR A 156 -2.83 32.62 -6.30
N LYS A 157 -2.24 31.50 -6.73
CA LYS A 157 -0.79 31.38 -7.01
C LYS A 157 -0.46 31.31 -8.50
N GLY A 158 -1.46 31.21 -9.37
CA GLY A 158 -1.29 31.08 -10.81
C GLY A 158 -0.62 29.76 -11.22
N LEU A 159 -0.96 28.66 -10.54
CA LEU A 159 -0.38 27.33 -10.79
C LEU A 159 -0.81 26.82 -12.18
N ARG A 160 0.10 26.23 -12.94
CA ARG A 160 -0.10 25.80 -14.34
C ARG A 160 0.33 24.36 -14.62
N SER A 161 0.78 23.62 -13.62
CA SER A 161 1.16 22.22 -13.78
C SER A 161 0.70 21.37 -12.61
N ILE A 162 0.62 20.05 -12.85
CA ILE A 162 0.28 19.07 -11.82
C ILE A 162 1.35 19.08 -10.73
N GLU A 163 2.62 19.29 -11.09
CA GLU A 163 3.73 19.42 -10.16
C GLU A 163 3.56 20.62 -9.23
N GLU A 164 3.20 21.79 -9.76
CA GLU A 164 2.97 23.01 -8.98
C GLU A 164 1.76 22.86 -8.04
N VAL A 165 0.68 22.23 -8.49
CA VAL A 165 -0.46 21.86 -7.63
C VAL A 165 -0.03 20.89 -6.54
N GLY A 166 0.80 19.90 -6.88
CA GLY A 166 1.36 18.93 -5.95
C GLY A 166 2.25 19.59 -4.88
N GLU A 167 3.06 20.57 -5.22
CA GLU A 167 3.85 21.33 -4.26
C GLU A 167 2.98 22.19 -3.34
N SER A 168 1.86 22.73 -3.85
CA SER A 168 0.98 23.62 -3.09
C SER A 168 0.06 22.87 -2.11
N VAL A 169 -0.64 21.84 -2.59
CA VAL A 169 -1.70 21.14 -1.82
C VAL A 169 -1.45 19.65 -1.64
N ARG A 170 -0.31 19.12 -2.11
CA ARG A 170 0.05 17.68 -2.10
C ARG A 170 -0.79 16.81 -3.01
N ALA A 171 -1.91 17.30 -3.56
CA ALA A 171 -2.70 16.54 -4.52
C ALA A 171 -1.83 16.15 -5.74
N GLY A 172 -1.86 14.86 -6.12
CA GLY A 172 -1.05 14.34 -7.24
C GLY A 172 0.33 13.81 -6.86
N THR A 173 0.83 14.00 -5.64
CA THR A 173 2.18 13.53 -5.23
C THR A 173 2.18 12.19 -4.49
N GLY A 174 0.99 11.68 -4.14
CA GLY A 174 0.84 10.41 -3.43
C GLY A 174 0.77 9.23 -4.39
N CYS A 175 -0.43 8.68 -4.60
CA CYS A 175 -0.60 7.55 -5.51
C CYS A 175 -0.75 7.91 -6.99
N GLY A 176 -0.80 9.20 -7.32
CA GLY A 176 -0.96 9.70 -8.68
C GLY A 176 -2.37 9.55 -9.28
N SER A 177 -3.33 8.88 -8.62
CA SER A 177 -4.65 8.60 -9.21
C SER A 177 -5.46 9.84 -9.57
N CYS A 178 -5.24 10.95 -8.87
CA CYS A 178 -5.94 12.22 -9.10
C CYS A 178 -5.23 13.12 -10.12
N GLN A 179 -4.07 12.74 -10.67
CA GLN A 179 -3.29 13.59 -11.58
C GLN A 179 -4.07 13.93 -12.86
N MET A 180 -4.81 12.97 -13.44
CA MET A 180 -5.65 13.25 -14.61
C MET A 180 -6.74 14.29 -14.29
N THR A 181 -7.44 14.12 -13.18
CA THR A 181 -8.46 15.09 -12.72
C THR A 181 -7.86 16.46 -12.42
N ILE A 182 -6.65 16.53 -11.85
CA ILE A 182 -5.95 17.79 -11.65
C ILE A 182 -5.63 18.46 -12.99
N GLY A 183 -5.20 17.69 -14.00
CA GLY A 183 -4.98 18.19 -15.36
C GLY A 183 -6.26 18.78 -15.97
N GLU A 184 -7.39 18.08 -15.84
CA GLU A 184 -8.70 18.58 -16.30
C GLU A 184 -9.09 19.90 -15.60
N ILE A 185 -8.76 20.07 -14.32
CA ILE A 185 -9.03 21.32 -13.59
C ILE A 185 -8.14 22.48 -14.08
N LEU A 186 -6.87 22.19 -14.43
CA LEU A 186 -5.91 23.19 -14.94
C LEU A 186 -6.24 23.67 -16.36
N ASP A 187 -6.90 22.84 -17.16
CA ASP A 187 -7.28 23.15 -18.54
C ASP A 187 -8.58 23.97 -18.68
N LEU A 188 -9.28 24.25 -17.56
CA LEU A 188 -10.54 25.02 -17.49
C LEU A 188 -10.29 26.51 -17.24
#